data_AF-A0A369JKY5-F1
#
_entry.id   AF-A0A369JKY5-F1
#
_cell.length_a   1.000
_cell.length_b   1.000
_cell.length_c   1.000
_cell.angle_alpha   90.00
_cell.angle_beta   90.00
_cell.angle_gamma   90.00
#
_symmetry.space_group_name_H-M   'P 1'
#
loop_
_entity.id
_entity.type
_entity.pdbx_description
1 polymer ?
#
loop_
_entity_poly.entity_id
_entity_poly.type
_entity_poly.pdbx_seq_one_letter_code
_entity_poly.pdbx_strand_id
1 'polypeptide(L)'
;MNNPGRIHPRWTSLLTWLSTHGMDTSPDGVLVEPRMIPGVGYGLFALKSIKPATSLFTIPASALINVVTLSPHYPRATRHLTAFQLISLHLFLHRPAGIQESLDPLFGPYISVLPREFDFHPLTWLCTKNENDGPLLLTSLPPSTMDSLSKLFDRFHTDWRAVQTYLRDNLSVLPRSADREATTASSEQEKLLDYLWAWLNVNTRCIYHRLKESPSDPSNVTLCPILDFGNHTTRSIRMVPDVADSHLWTSPRHKPKGAFTLLSPSMNTTRPDEELYLTYGAHANRTLFVEYGFVNEISNELLSLGEVSGEIDLQTSVEALFEARGELGTWMKETLKDEGYWGDWTAHFAPSPAHPSYRLITALRLFHLFPISMARVPPMPDDVLKPWKDTLLGQRERVSDENEKEWKTTLLRICEDEATRATRAMAKFSEHSFELHAQAIWFPQMRRSVEMLWEEEFCVASAMAESVRKNEDF
;
A
#
# COMPACT_ATOMS: atom_id res chain seq x y z
N MET A 1 0.58 21.00 21.40
CA MET A 1 -0.60 21.73 20.87
C MET A 1 -0.24 22.26 19.49
N ASN A 2 -0.71 21.61 18.44
CA ASN A 2 -0.32 21.89 17.06
C ASN A 2 -1.19 23.02 16.50
N ASN A 3 -0.58 24.15 16.16
CA ASN A 3 -1.27 25.27 15.53
C ASN A 3 -1.56 24.90 14.06
N PRO A 4 -2.83 24.79 13.62
CA PRO A 4 -3.16 24.42 12.24
C PRO A 4 -2.54 25.41 11.26
N GLY A 5 -2.04 24.90 10.13
CA GLY A 5 -1.41 25.73 9.09
C GLY A 5 0.06 26.09 9.36
N ARG A 6 0.67 25.62 10.46
CA ARG A 6 2.10 25.83 10.72
C ARG A 6 2.96 25.09 9.68
N ILE A 7 3.90 25.81 9.07
CA ILE A 7 4.90 25.24 8.15
C ILE A 7 5.81 24.24 8.89
N HIS A 8 6.24 23.17 8.22
CA HIS A 8 7.15 22.20 8.79
C HIS A 8 8.43 22.89 9.34
N PRO A 9 8.83 22.65 10.61
CA PRO A 9 9.89 23.42 11.27
C PRO A 9 11.27 23.30 10.60
N ARG A 10 11.49 22.22 9.84
CA ARG A 10 12.76 21.96 9.12
C ARG A 10 12.66 22.21 7.60
N TRP A 11 11.60 22.88 7.15
CA TRP A 11 11.38 23.18 5.73
C TRP A 11 12.52 24.02 5.13
N THR A 12 12.93 25.08 5.82
CA THR A 12 14.04 25.95 5.36
C THR A 12 15.36 25.20 5.26
N SER A 13 15.67 24.31 6.22
CA SER A 13 16.87 23.47 6.18
C SER A 13 16.86 22.54 4.96
N LEU A 14 15.70 21.92 4.67
CA LEU A 14 15.52 21.08 3.49
C LEU A 14 15.76 21.87 2.19
N LEU A 15 15.12 23.03 2.03
CA LEU A 15 15.32 23.87 0.84
C LEU A 15 16.77 24.33 0.69
N THR A 16 17.42 24.71 1.79
CA THR A 16 18.84 25.10 1.77
C THR A 16 19.72 23.96 1.24
N TRP A 17 19.48 22.73 1.69
CA TRP A 17 20.19 21.54 1.22
C TRP A 17 19.85 21.17 -0.23
N LEU A 18 18.59 21.30 -0.65
CA LEU A 18 18.22 21.08 -2.05
C LEU A 18 18.89 22.09 -2.99
N SER A 19 19.06 23.34 -2.55
CA SER A 19 19.79 24.37 -3.31
C SER A 19 21.26 23.98 -3.53
N THR A 20 21.92 23.32 -2.58
CA THR A 20 23.29 22.82 -2.78
C THR A 20 23.37 21.69 -3.81
N HIS A 21 22.25 21.02 -4.09
CA HIS A 21 22.11 20.03 -5.17
C HIS A 21 21.72 20.66 -6.52
N GLY A 22 21.61 21.98 -6.58
CA GLY A 22 21.27 22.73 -7.79
C GLY A 22 19.77 22.92 -8.03
N MET A 23 18.92 22.67 -7.02
CA MET A 23 17.49 22.98 -7.10
C MET A 23 17.23 24.49 -7.05
N ASP A 24 16.33 24.99 -7.90
CA ASP A 24 15.79 26.34 -7.75
C ASP A 24 14.81 26.39 -6.57
N THR A 25 15.25 26.99 -5.47
CA THR A 25 14.44 27.16 -4.26
C THR A 25 13.92 28.60 -4.09
N SER A 26 13.92 29.38 -5.16
CA SER A 26 13.29 30.70 -5.17
C SER A 26 11.76 30.58 -5.09
N PRO A 27 11.03 31.68 -4.82
CA PRO A 27 9.56 31.69 -4.81
C PRO A 27 8.89 31.30 -6.14
N ASP A 28 9.66 31.24 -7.24
CA ASP A 28 9.19 30.76 -8.54
C ASP A 28 9.64 29.33 -8.86
N GLY A 29 10.66 28.81 -8.17
CA GLY A 29 11.15 27.44 -8.29
C GLY A 29 10.42 26.42 -7.42
N VAL A 30 9.83 26.87 -6.30
CA VAL A 30 9.01 26.03 -5.39
C VAL A 30 7.68 26.72 -5.12
N LEU A 31 6.60 26.12 -5.61
CA LEU A 31 5.25 26.72 -5.56
C LEU A 31 4.38 26.21 -4.41
N VAL A 32 4.94 25.35 -3.56
CA VAL A 32 4.23 24.66 -2.47
C VAL A 32 5.00 24.72 -1.16
N GLU A 33 4.31 24.53 -0.05
CA GLU A 33 4.95 24.34 1.25
C GLU A 33 4.20 23.30 2.11
N PRO A 34 4.91 22.57 2.98
CA PRO A 34 4.30 21.59 3.86
C PRO A 34 3.70 22.28 5.09
N ARG A 35 2.38 22.17 5.29
CA ARG A 35 1.68 22.72 6.46
C ARG A 35 1.02 21.63 7.29
N MET A 36 0.99 21.83 8.60
CA MET A 36 0.40 20.89 9.55
C MET A 36 -1.14 20.90 9.47
N ILE A 37 -1.71 19.72 9.25
CA ILE A 37 -3.14 19.42 9.29
C ILE A 37 -3.43 18.60 10.56
N PRO A 38 -4.25 19.11 11.50
CA PRO A 38 -4.63 18.36 12.69
C PRO A 38 -5.22 16.98 12.36
N GLY A 39 -4.72 15.92 13.01
CA GLY A 39 -5.20 14.55 12.84
C GLY A 39 -4.73 13.82 11.56
N VAL A 40 -4.17 14.53 10.57
CA VAL A 40 -3.70 13.90 9.32
C VAL A 40 -2.17 13.86 9.25
N GLY A 41 -1.50 14.93 9.65
CA GLY A 41 -0.07 15.08 9.37
C GLY A 41 0.20 16.32 8.54
N TYR A 42 1.36 16.38 7.89
CA TYR A 42 1.67 17.47 6.98
C TYR A 42 1.06 17.19 5.61
N GLY A 43 0.59 18.25 4.94
CA GLY A 43 0.16 18.23 3.54
C GLY A 43 0.86 19.32 2.74
N LEU A 44 0.92 19.21 1.42
CA LEU A 44 1.46 20.25 0.54
C LEU A 44 0.39 21.26 0.18
N PHE A 45 0.64 22.54 0.42
CA PHE A 45 -0.28 23.63 0.12
C PHE A 45 0.29 24.58 -0.92
N ALA A 46 -0.55 25.05 -1.85
CA ALA A 46 -0.16 26.01 -2.86
C ALA A 46 0.11 27.39 -2.25
N LEU A 47 1.25 27.99 -2.59
CA LEU A 47 1.66 29.32 -2.11
C LEU A 47 0.94 30.47 -2.83
N LYS A 48 0.47 30.22 -4.04
CA LYS A 48 -0.22 31.17 -4.91
C LYS A 48 -1.17 30.43 -5.83
N SER A 49 -1.87 31.16 -6.71
CA SER A 49 -2.64 30.52 -7.76
C SER A 49 -1.68 29.88 -8.78
N ILE A 50 -1.90 28.61 -9.09
CA ILE A 50 -1.03 27.82 -9.98
C ILE A 50 -1.87 27.35 -11.16
N LYS A 51 -1.42 27.65 -12.38
CA LYS A 51 -2.09 27.22 -13.60
C LYS A 51 -2.01 25.69 -13.74
N PRO A 52 -2.90 25.07 -14.52
CA PRO A 52 -2.82 23.64 -14.78
C PRO A 52 -1.47 23.22 -15.38
N ALA A 53 -1.02 22.00 -15.09
CA ALA A 53 0.21 21.38 -15.62
C ALA A 53 1.47 22.26 -15.47
N THR A 54 1.56 23.04 -14.39
CA THR A 54 2.70 23.91 -14.08
C THR A 54 3.66 23.16 -13.16
N SER A 55 4.97 23.25 -13.42
CA SER A 55 5.99 22.70 -12.53
C SER A 55 5.87 23.30 -11.12
N LEU A 56 5.60 22.45 -10.14
CA LEU A 56 5.54 22.83 -8.72
C LEU A 56 6.94 22.92 -8.13
N PHE A 57 7.80 21.97 -8.49
CA PHE A 57 9.20 21.88 -8.13
C PHE A 57 9.89 20.80 -8.98
N THR A 58 11.23 20.84 -9.03
CA THR A 58 12.06 19.80 -9.67
C THR A 58 13.16 19.37 -8.71
N ILE A 59 13.18 18.10 -8.32
CA ILE A 59 14.16 17.52 -7.42
C ILE A 59 15.36 16.99 -8.21
N PRO A 60 16.59 17.49 -7.99
CA PRO A 60 17.78 16.99 -8.66
C PRO A 60 18.02 15.50 -8.40
N ALA A 61 18.52 14.77 -9.41
CA ALA A 61 18.78 13.32 -9.30
C ALA A 61 19.72 12.95 -8.13
N SER A 62 20.66 13.84 -7.78
CA SER A 62 21.59 13.69 -6.67
C SER A 62 20.92 13.79 -5.29
N ALA A 63 19.73 14.40 -5.20
CA ALA A 63 18.98 14.56 -3.95
C ALA A 63 17.96 13.44 -3.70
N LEU A 64 17.78 12.52 -4.66
CA LEU A 64 16.89 11.36 -4.54
C LEU A 64 17.59 10.24 -3.75
N ILE A 65 16.92 9.59 -2.80
CA ILE A 65 17.48 8.41 -2.12
C ILE A 65 17.03 7.15 -2.87
N ASN A 66 17.97 6.47 -3.53
CA ASN A 66 17.72 5.24 -4.26
C ASN A 66 18.99 4.40 -4.42
N VAL A 67 18.91 3.28 -5.14
CA VAL A 67 20.06 2.41 -5.35
C VAL A 67 21.23 3.10 -6.06
N VAL A 68 20.97 4.09 -6.93
CA VAL A 68 22.02 4.79 -7.68
C VAL A 68 22.80 5.73 -6.77
N THR A 69 22.11 6.47 -5.90
CA THR A 69 22.75 7.41 -4.98
C THR A 69 23.35 6.73 -3.75
N LEU A 70 22.80 5.58 -3.31
CA LEU A 70 23.32 4.86 -2.15
C LEU A 70 24.42 3.86 -2.47
N SER A 71 24.34 3.10 -3.57
CA SER A 71 25.29 1.98 -3.83
C SER A 71 26.79 2.34 -3.76
N PRO A 72 27.26 3.56 -4.11
CA PRO A 72 28.68 3.94 -3.94
C PRO A 72 29.15 3.96 -2.47
N HIS A 73 28.22 4.10 -1.51
CA HIS A 73 28.51 4.24 -0.08
C HIS A 73 28.39 2.91 0.69
N TYR A 74 27.86 1.86 0.04
CA TYR A 74 27.58 0.57 0.67
C TYR A 74 28.28 -0.58 -0.09
N PRO A 75 29.41 -1.08 0.43
CA PRO A 75 30.22 -2.10 -0.26
C PRO A 75 29.42 -3.34 -0.65
N ARG A 76 29.35 -3.61 -1.96
CA ARG A 76 28.67 -4.80 -2.53
C ARG A 76 27.18 -4.93 -2.16
N ALA A 77 26.53 -3.89 -1.62
CA ALA A 77 25.15 -3.99 -1.16
C ALA A 77 24.18 -4.44 -2.25
N THR A 78 24.35 -4.00 -3.50
CA THR A 78 23.47 -4.40 -4.61
C THR A 78 23.55 -5.89 -4.99
N ARG A 79 24.47 -6.65 -4.40
CA ARG A 79 24.54 -8.12 -4.55
C ARG A 79 23.80 -8.87 -3.44
N HIS A 80 23.48 -8.19 -2.34
CA HIS A 80 22.99 -8.80 -1.11
C HIS A 80 21.67 -8.21 -0.63
N LEU A 81 21.36 -6.98 -1.02
CA LEU A 81 20.18 -6.23 -0.61
C LEU A 81 19.41 -5.77 -1.85
N THR A 82 18.09 -5.80 -1.75
CA THR A 82 17.20 -5.09 -2.68
C THR A 82 17.36 -3.58 -2.50
N ALA A 83 16.89 -2.79 -3.47
CA ALA A 83 16.89 -1.33 -3.33
C ALA A 83 16.08 -0.87 -2.11
N PHE A 84 14.92 -1.50 -1.87
CA PHE A 84 14.10 -1.25 -0.68
C PHE A 84 14.91 -1.48 0.61
N GLN A 85 15.54 -2.66 0.74
CA GLN A 85 16.35 -3.01 1.92
C GLN A 85 17.54 -2.06 2.11
N LEU A 86 18.19 -1.62 1.02
CA LEU A 86 19.30 -0.67 1.07
C LEU A 86 18.86 0.71 1.55
N ILE A 87 17.73 1.23 1.06
CA ILE A 87 17.18 2.51 1.52
C ILE A 87 16.78 2.40 2.99
N SER A 88 16.09 1.33 3.39
CA SER A 88 15.72 1.09 4.80
C SER A 88 16.94 0.97 5.71
N LEU A 89 18.01 0.30 5.25
CA LEU A 89 19.28 0.24 5.98
C LEU A 89 19.88 1.65 6.16
N HIS A 90 19.91 2.46 5.10
CA HIS A 90 20.46 3.81 5.17
C HIS A 90 19.69 4.67 6.17
N LEU A 91 18.36 4.69 6.09
CA LEU A 91 17.54 5.40 7.07
C LEU A 91 17.78 4.88 8.48
N PHE A 92 17.79 3.56 8.70
CA PHE A 92 18.03 2.94 10.01
C PHE A 92 19.33 3.41 10.66
N LEU A 93 20.44 3.46 9.91
CA LEU A 93 21.74 3.92 10.42
C LEU A 93 21.76 5.41 10.78
N HIS A 94 20.79 6.17 10.29
CA HIS A 94 20.74 7.62 10.38
C HIS A 94 19.43 8.15 10.98
N ARG A 95 18.71 7.28 11.73
CA ARG A 95 17.49 7.65 12.46
C ARG A 95 17.81 8.80 13.41
N PRO A 96 17.09 9.94 13.34
CA PRO A 96 17.33 11.04 14.26
C PRO A 96 16.84 10.72 15.67
N ALA A 97 17.62 11.11 16.68
CA ALA A 97 17.25 10.92 18.08
C ALA A 97 16.22 11.98 18.53
N GLY A 98 14.98 11.55 18.77
CA GLY A 98 13.90 12.43 19.24
C GLY A 98 13.65 13.63 18.33
N ILE A 99 13.85 14.84 18.86
CA ILE A 99 13.63 16.10 18.12
C ILE A 99 14.85 16.55 17.31
N GLN A 100 15.99 15.87 17.42
CA GLN A 100 17.22 16.26 16.73
C GLN A 100 17.10 16.05 15.22
N GLU A 101 18.04 16.64 14.48
CA GLU A 101 18.22 16.41 13.04
C GLU A 101 19.07 15.16 12.81
N SER A 102 18.91 14.55 11.64
CA SER A 102 19.77 13.45 11.21
C SER A 102 21.19 13.96 11.01
N LEU A 103 22.16 13.21 11.53
CA LEU A 103 23.58 13.46 11.32
C LEU A 103 24.10 12.85 10.01
N ASP A 104 23.23 12.33 9.16
CA ASP A 104 23.63 11.78 7.87
C ASP A 104 24.30 12.85 6.99
N PRO A 105 25.51 12.58 6.46
CA PRO A 105 26.25 13.57 5.68
C PRO A 105 25.70 13.77 4.25
N LEU A 106 24.85 12.88 3.74
CA LEU A 106 24.39 12.90 2.35
C LEU A 106 23.00 13.56 2.22
N PHE A 107 22.05 13.08 3.02
CA PHE A 107 20.62 13.34 3.00
C PHE A 107 20.07 13.80 4.36
N GLY A 108 20.92 14.15 5.32
CA GLY A 108 20.51 14.50 6.69
C GLY A 108 19.32 15.46 6.79
N PRO A 109 19.30 16.58 6.04
CA PRO A 109 18.16 17.50 6.02
C PRO A 109 16.85 16.86 5.51
N TYR A 110 16.92 15.95 4.54
CA TYR A 110 15.75 15.20 4.08
C TYR A 110 15.29 14.16 5.11
N ILE A 111 16.19 13.35 5.66
CA ILE A 111 15.87 12.40 6.73
C ILE A 111 15.26 13.12 7.95
N SER A 112 15.65 14.37 8.17
CA SER A 112 15.14 15.20 9.27
C SER A 112 13.69 15.63 9.12
N VAL A 113 13.13 15.66 7.91
CA VAL A 113 11.73 16.01 7.66
C VAL A 113 10.78 14.81 7.64
N LEU A 114 11.30 13.58 7.55
CA LEU A 114 10.50 12.36 7.62
C LEU A 114 9.75 12.26 8.97
N PRO A 115 8.57 11.60 9.01
CA PRO A 115 7.89 11.34 10.28
C PRO A 115 8.78 10.65 11.30
N ARG A 116 8.55 10.96 12.57
CA ARG A 116 9.33 10.44 13.69
C ARG A 116 8.82 9.10 14.20
N GLU A 117 7.50 8.90 14.18
CA GLU A 117 6.85 7.75 14.77
C GLU A 117 5.71 7.25 13.89
N PHE A 118 5.40 5.96 14.05
CA PHE A 118 4.31 5.26 13.35
C PHE A 118 3.48 4.45 14.35
N ASP A 119 3.25 4.97 15.55
CA ASP A 119 2.49 4.27 16.60
C ASP A 119 1.06 3.91 16.16
N PHE A 120 0.51 4.67 15.20
CA PHE A 120 -0.79 4.42 14.59
C PHE A 120 -0.78 3.28 13.56
N HIS A 121 0.38 2.91 13.01
CA HIS A 121 0.46 1.96 11.91
C HIS A 121 0.29 0.51 12.45
N PRO A 122 -0.53 -0.34 11.80
CA PRO A 122 -0.85 -1.67 12.33
C PRO A 122 0.36 -2.60 12.47
N LEU A 123 1.36 -2.46 11.60
CA LEU A 123 2.62 -3.20 11.73
C LEU A 123 3.35 -2.89 13.05
N THR A 124 3.28 -1.65 13.54
CA THR A 124 3.86 -1.27 14.83
C THR A 124 3.22 -2.04 15.97
N TRP A 125 1.91 -2.27 15.93
CA TRP A 125 1.20 -3.01 16.96
C TRP A 125 1.68 -4.46 17.06
N LEU A 126 2.03 -5.10 15.94
CA LEU A 126 2.62 -6.44 15.92
C LEU A 126 4.07 -6.48 16.43
N CYS A 127 4.83 -5.40 16.23
CA CYS A 127 6.23 -5.33 16.65
C CYS A 127 6.42 -4.85 18.09
N THR A 128 5.44 -4.15 18.66
CA THR A 128 5.51 -3.63 20.03
C THR A 128 4.97 -4.63 21.05
N LYS A 129 5.59 -4.65 22.24
CA LYS A 129 5.12 -5.44 23.39
C LYS A 129 4.07 -4.72 24.24
N ASN A 130 3.55 -3.57 23.78
CA ASN A 130 2.67 -2.75 24.57
C ASN A 130 1.26 -3.37 24.56
N GLU A 131 0.80 -3.83 25.72
CA GLU A 131 -0.32 -4.79 25.83
C GLU A 131 -1.72 -4.16 25.67
N ASN A 132 -1.83 -2.84 25.55
CA ASN A 132 -3.13 -2.19 25.78
C ASN A 132 -3.89 -1.83 24.50
N ASP A 133 -3.37 -0.93 23.67
CA ASP A 133 -4.20 -0.27 22.64
C ASP A 133 -4.19 -1.01 21.28
N GLY A 134 -3.01 -1.36 20.78
CA GLY A 134 -2.83 -2.04 19.49
C GLY A 134 -3.41 -3.45 19.43
N PRO A 135 -3.12 -4.35 20.40
CA PRO A 135 -3.65 -5.71 20.42
C PRO A 135 -5.18 -5.79 20.34
N LEU A 136 -5.85 -4.83 20.97
CA LEU A 136 -7.31 -4.77 20.98
C LEU A 136 -7.89 -4.47 19.59
N LEU A 137 -7.29 -3.54 18.84
CA LEU A 137 -7.69 -3.29 17.45
C LEU A 137 -7.34 -4.48 16.53
N LEU A 138 -6.18 -5.10 16.73
CA LEU A 138 -5.76 -6.30 15.98
C LEU A 138 -6.81 -7.41 16.06
N THR A 139 -7.35 -7.71 17.25
CA THR A 139 -8.39 -8.75 17.42
C THR A 139 -9.73 -8.42 16.76
N SER A 140 -9.91 -7.17 16.31
CA SER A 140 -11.14 -6.67 15.71
C SER A 140 -11.04 -6.43 14.21
N LEU A 141 -9.87 -6.69 13.60
CA LEU A 141 -9.69 -6.55 12.16
C LEU A 141 -10.51 -7.59 11.37
N PRO A 142 -10.94 -7.25 10.14
CA PRO A 142 -11.39 -8.26 9.19
C PRO A 142 -10.32 -9.35 8.98
N PRO A 143 -10.70 -10.64 8.87
CA PRO A 143 -9.75 -11.72 8.65
C PRO A 143 -8.82 -11.48 7.47
N SER A 144 -9.37 -11.01 6.34
CA SER A 144 -8.64 -10.64 5.14
C SER A 144 -7.54 -9.59 5.39
N THR A 145 -7.84 -8.62 6.27
CA THR A 145 -6.92 -7.55 6.67
C THR A 145 -5.83 -8.09 7.60
N MET A 146 -6.17 -8.94 8.55
CA MET A 146 -5.20 -9.59 9.44
C MET A 146 -4.23 -10.49 8.66
N ASP A 147 -4.72 -11.24 7.68
CA ASP A 147 -3.89 -12.08 6.82
C ASP A 147 -2.92 -11.23 5.98
N SER A 148 -3.41 -10.12 5.43
CA SER A 148 -2.58 -9.16 4.68
C SER A 148 -1.52 -8.52 5.57
N LEU A 149 -1.88 -8.15 6.80
CA LEU A 149 -0.95 -7.60 7.79
C LEU A 149 0.10 -8.63 8.24
N SER A 150 -0.29 -9.90 8.37
CA SER A 150 0.65 -10.99 8.71
C SER A 150 1.68 -11.19 7.60
N LYS A 151 1.27 -11.15 6.33
CA LYS A 151 2.19 -11.19 5.18
C LYS A 151 3.15 -10.00 5.18
N LEU A 152 2.65 -8.80 5.53
CA LEU A 152 3.48 -7.60 5.67
C LEU A 152 4.54 -7.78 6.77
N PHE A 153 4.13 -8.32 7.91
CA PHE A 153 4.99 -8.61 9.05
C PHE A 153 6.10 -9.61 8.69
N ASP A 154 5.78 -10.66 7.93
CA ASP A 154 6.77 -11.61 7.43
C ASP A 154 7.76 -10.97 6.45
N ARG A 155 7.28 -10.08 5.57
CA ARG A 155 8.12 -9.30 4.65
C ARG A 155 9.09 -8.42 5.42
N PHE A 156 8.59 -7.65 6.39
CA PHE A 156 9.39 -6.81 7.28
C PHE A 156 10.50 -7.61 7.99
N HIS A 157 10.17 -8.76 8.58
CA HIS A 157 11.16 -9.59 9.25
C HIS A 157 12.18 -10.22 8.30
N THR A 158 11.76 -10.57 7.09
CA THR A 158 12.67 -11.06 6.04
C THR A 158 13.68 -9.99 5.66
N ASP A 159 13.21 -8.76 5.44
CA ASP A 159 14.06 -7.61 5.13
C ASP A 159 15.01 -7.28 6.29
N TRP A 160 14.52 -7.33 7.54
CA TRP A 160 15.36 -7.10 8.71
C TRP A 160 16.50 -8.11 8.80
N ARG A 161 16.21 -9.40 8.60
CA ARG A 161 17.25 -10.46 8.59
C ARG A 161 18.28 -10.24 7.50
N ALA A 162 17.85 -9.82 6.30
CA ALA A 162 18.77 -9.52 5.20
C ALA A 162 19.70 -8.35 5.56
N VAL A 163 19.16 -7.28 6.14
CA VAL A 163 19.92 -6.11 6.59
C VAL A 163 20.89 -6.47 7.73
N GLN A 164 20.46 -7.24 8.72
CA GLN A 164 21.33 -7.73 9.80
C GLN A 164 22.49 -8.58 9.28
N THR A 165 22.22 -9.44 8.29
CA THR A 165 23.25 -10.27 7.65
C THR A 165 24.27 -9.39 6.94
N TYR A 166 23.80 -8.44 6.13
CA TYR A 166 24.69 -7.50 5.44
C TYR A 166 25.55 -6.67 6.42
N LEU A 167 24.98 -6.18 7.51
CA LEU A 167 25.70 -5.39 8.52
C LEU A 167 26.80 -6.21 9.21
N ARG A 168 26.55 -7.50 9.49
CA ARG A 168 27.54 -8.41 10.08
C ARG A 168 28.75 -8.58 9.18
N ASP A 169 28.52 -8.69 7.87
CA ASP A 169 29.56 -8.89 6.87
C ASP A 169 30.29 -7.58 6.51
N ASN A 170 29.73 -6.42 6.85
CA ASN A 170 30.21 -5.09 6.44
C ASN A 170 30.30 -4.10 7.62
N LEU A 171 30.98 -4.50 8.70
CA LEU A 171 31.14 -3.68 9.92
C LEU A 171 31.72 -2.28 9.67
N SER A 172 32.41 -2.05 8.56
CA SER A 172 32.93 -0.73 8.17
C SER A 172 31.84 0.29 7.84
N VAL A 173 30.62 -0.15 7.54
CA VAL A 173 29.45 0.70 7.23
C VAL A 173 28.84 1.29 8.51
N LEU A 174 29.08 0.66 9.66
CA LEU A 174 28.61 1.20 10.93
C LEU A 174 29.32 2.53 11.23
N PRO A 175 28.58 3.56 11.71
CA PRO A 175 29.17 4.85 12.05
C PRO A 175 30.41 4.69 12.96
N ARG A 176 31.53 5.32 12.57
CA ARG A 176 32.79 5.30 13.34
C ARG A 176 32.68 6.19 14.60
N SER A 177 32.07 5.65 15.64
CA SER A 177 32.22 5.96 17.07
C SER A 177 32.73 7.35 17.51
N ALA A 178 31.80 8.26 17.71
CA ALA A 178 31.61 8.92 19.01
C ALA A 178 30.30 8.44 19.70
N ASP A 179 29.32 7.91 18.94
CA ASP A 179 28.03 7.37 19.43
C ASP A 179 28.06 5.87 19.84
N ARG A 180 29.25 5.29 20.05
CA ARG A 180 29.36 3.87 20.43
C ARG A 180 28.72 3.58 21.79
N GLU A 181 28.63 4.55 22.69
CA GLU A 181 28.02 4.33 24.01
C GLU A 181 26.48 4.16 23.93
N ALA A 182 25.82 4.71 22.90
CA ALA A 182 24.37 4.55 22.71
C ALA A 182 23.99 3.33 21.85
N THR A 183 24.82 2.95 20.87
CA THR A 183 24.48 1.88 19.89
C THR A 183 24.93 0.48 20.29
N THR A 184 25.87 0.31 21.23
CA THR A 184 26.19 -1.01 21.81
C THR A 184 25.36 -1.36 23.05
N ALA A 185 24.67 -0.39 23.64
CA ALA A 185 23.82 -0.57 24.81
C ALA A 185 22.33 -0.78 24.47
N SER A 186 21.94 -0.58 23.20
CA SER A 186 20.54 -0.78 22.79
C SER A 186 20.19 -2.27 22.68
N SER A 187 19.04 -2.60 23.26
CA SER A 187 18.41 -3.91 23.18
C SER A 187 18.08 -4.27 21.72
N GLU A 188 17.98 -5.57 21.43
CA GLU A 188 17.52 -6.03 20.11
C GLU A 188 16.12 -5.53 19.75
N GLN A 189 15.28 -5.27 20.76
CA GLN A 189 13.97 -4.67 20.56
C GLN A 189 14.07 -3.22 20.08
N GLU A 190 14.94 -2.41 20.66
CA GLU A 190 15.13 -1.01 20.21
C GLU A 190 15.63 -0.96 18.78
N LYS A 191 16.61 -1.81 18.43
CA LYS A 191 17.10 -1.92 17.04
C LYS A 191 16.00 -2.34 16.06
N LEU A 192 15.15 -3.28 16.47
CA LEU A 192 14.00 -3.69 15.66
C LEU A 192 13.04 -2.52 15.42
N LEU A 193 12.74 -1.72 16.45
CA LEU A 193 11.86 -0.56 16.35
C LEU A 193 12.49 0.60 15.55
N ASP A 194 13.79 0.80 15.66
CA ASP A 194 14.55 1.73 14.81
C ASP A 194 14.51 1.30 13.34
N TYR A 195 14.66 -0.01 13.08
CA TYR A 195 14.55 -0.54 11.73
C TYR A 195 13.11 -0.47 11.22
N LEU A 196 12.11 -0.71 12.09
CA LEU A 196 10.70 -0.54 11.75
C LEU A 196 10.38 0.88 11.30
N TRP A 197 10.89 1.89 12.03
CA TRP A 197 10.75 3.30 11.62
C TRP A 197 11.33 3.55 10.23
N ALA A 198 12.52 3.01 9.97
CA ALA A 198 13.17 3.17 8.67
C ALA A 198 12.38 2.47 7.57
N TRP A 199 11.97 1.22 7.80
CA TRP A 199 11.20 0.40 6.88
C TRP A 199 9.85 1.02 6.56
N LEU A 200 9.10 1.52 7.55
CA LEU A 200 7.82 2.19 7.35
C LEU A 200 7.96 3.52 6.62
N ASN A 201 9.05 4.28 6.84
CA ASN A 201 9.33 5.44 6.00
C ASN A 201 9.49 5.08 4.53
N VAL A 202 10.21 3.99 4.22
CA VAL A 202 10.31 3.51 2.83
C VAL A 202 8.96 3.01 2.32
N ASN A 203 8.28 2.15 3.08
CA ASN A 203 7.03 1.51 2.68
C ASN A 203 5.94 2.52 2.33
N THR A 204 5.83 3.59 3.13
CA THR A 204 4.74 4.57 3.00
C THR A 204 5.04 5.75 2.09
N ARG A 205 6.31 5.95 1.66
CA ARG A 205 6.74 7.16 0.94
C ARG A 205 7.54 6.92 -0.33
N CYS A 206 8.00 5.69 -0.55
CA CYS A 206 8.73 5.41 -1.77
C CYS A 206 7.80 5.52 -2.99
N ILE A 207 8.37 6.01 -4.08
CA ILE A 207 7.70 6.08 -5.38
C ILE A 207 8.39 5.17 -6.36
N TYR A 208 7.63 4.76 -7.36
CA TYR A 208 8.20 4.20 -8.57
C TYR A 208 8.99 5.28 -9.31
N HIS A 209 10.27 5.04 -9.55
CA HIS A 209 11.10 5.87 -10.41
C HIS A 209 11.92 4.98 -11.34
N ARG A 210 11.82 5.23 -12.65
CA ARG A 210 12.42 4.35 -13.68
C ARG A 210 13.94 4.51 -13.72
N LEU A 211 14.63 3.72 -12.89
CA LEU A 211 16.09 3.63 -12.83
C LEU A 211 16.64 2.51 -13.73
N LYS A 212 15.79 1.53 -14.07
CA LYS A 212 16.14 0.35 -14.86
C LYS A 212 15.26 0.25 -16.10
N GLU A 213 15.72 -0.58 -17.05
CA GLU A 213 15.02 -0.83 -18.30
C GLU A 213 13.82 -1.75 -18.15
N SER A 214 13.74 -2.58 -17.11
CA SER A 214 12.53 -3.34 -16.83
C SER A 214 11.64 -2.58 -15.85
N PRO A 215 10.32 -2.41 -16.10
CA PRO A 215 9.41 -1.82 -15.13
C PRO A 215 9.28 -2.66 -13.87
N SER A 216 9.36 -3.98 -13.98
CA SER A 216 9.28 -4.91 -12.85
C SER A 216 10.58 -5.02 -12.06
N ASP A 217 11.65 -4.31 -12.44
CA ASP A 217 12.89 -4.35 -11.68
C ASP A 217 12.67 -3.74 -10.28
N PRO A 218 12.95 -4.50 -9.20
CA PRO A 218 12.73 -4.05 -7.82
C PRO A 218 13.62 -2.86 -7.43
N SER A 219 14.58 -2.49 -8.29
CA SER A 219 15.42 -1.31 -8.11
C SER A 219 14.72 0.01 -8.46
N ASN A 220 13.54 -0.02 -9.11
CA ASN A 220 12.79 1.18 -9.50
C ASN A 220 12.04 1.83 -8.33
N VAL A 221 12.68 1.92 -7.16
CA VAL A 221 12.13 2.46 -5.92
C VAL A 221 12.99 3.65 -5.50
N THR A 222 12.36 4.75 -5.10
CA THR A 222 13.05 5.99 -4.74
C THR A 222 12.28 6.75 -3.67
N LEU A 223 12.98 7.34 -2.70
CA LEU A 223 12.43 8.40 -1.85
C LEU A 223 12.72 9.76 -2.48
N CYS A 224 11.68 10.59 -2.59
CA CYS A 224 11.71 11.87 -3.29
C CYS A 224 11.36 12.99 -2.31
N PRO A 225 12.34 13.82 -1.90
CA PRO A 225 12.09 14.98 -1.05
C PRO A 225 10.97 15.88 -1.58
N ILE A 226 10.26 16.54 -0.66
CA ILE A 226 9.08 17.38 -0.92
C ILE A 226 7.85 16.58 -1.34
N LEU A 227 7.98 15.69 -2.32
CA LEU A 227 6.85 14.93 -2.87
C LEU A 227 6.13 14.09 -1.80
N ASP A 228 6.89 13.52 -0.86
CA ASP A 228 6.38 12.66 0.21
C ASP A 228 5.59 13.37 1.31
N PHE A 229 5.40 14.69 1.22
CA PHE A 229 4.40 15.45 1.97
C PHE A 229 3.01 15.46 1.30
N GLY A 230 2.89 15.07 0.03
CA GLY A 230 1.62 15.06 -0.68
C GLY A 230 0.72 13.93 -0.18
N ASN A 231 -0.43 14.26 0.41
CA ASN A 231 -1.37 13.27 0.91
C ASN A 231 -2.14 12.55 -0.21
N HIS A 232 -2.74 11.41 0.11
CA HIS A 232 -3.55 10.64 -0.82
C HIS A 232 -4.89 11.33 -1.11
N THR A 233 -5.32 11.25 -2.38
CA THR A 233 -6.72 11.38 -2.78
C THR A 233 -7.09 10.31 -3.80
N THR A 234 -8.34 9.89 -3.73
CA THR A 234 -9.03 9.10 -4.76
C THR A 234 -9.64 9.96 -5.86
N ARG A 235 -9.70 11.29 -5.66
CA ARG A 235 -10.26 12.24 -6.62
C ARG A 235 -9.36 12.45 -7.82
N SER A 236 -9.95 12.89 -8.92
CA SER A 236 -9.24 13.12 -10.18
C SER A 236 -8.23 14.28 -10.12
N ILE A 237 -8.45 15.26 -9.24
CA ILE A 237 -7.59 16.44 -9.07
C ILE A 237 -6.40 16.07 -8.21
N ARG A 238 -5.25 15.85 -8.86
CA ARG A 238 -4.01 15.42 -8.22
C ARG A 238 -2.79 15.98 -8.94
N MET A 239 -1.68 16.10 -8.23
CA MET A 239 -0.39 16.37 -8.82
C MET A 239 0.03 15.19 -9.71
N VAL A 240 0.77 15.49 -10.77
CA VAL A 240 1.22 14.48 -11.73
C VAL A 240 2.72 14.61 -11.98
N PRO A 241 3.48 13.50 -12.01
CA PRO A 241 4.87 13.56 -12.47
C PRO A 241 4.91 13.99 -13.93
N ASP A 242 5.91 14.77 -14.31
CA ASP A 242 6.09 15.22 -15.69
C ASP A 242 6.18 14.02 -16.66
N VAL A 243 5.73 14.17 -17.90
CA VAL A 243 5.70 13.12 -18.93
C VAL A 243 7.10 12.63 -19.29
N ALA A 244 8.10 13.50 -19.14
CA ALA A 244 9.51 13.15 -19.23
C ALA A 244 9.99 12.27 -18.06
N ASP A 245 9.19 12.09 -17.01
CA ASP A 245 9.37 11.19 -15.86
C ASP A 245 8.25 10.11 -15.77
N SER A 246 7.16 10.25 -16.53
CA SER A 246 5.97 9.42 -16.43
C SER A 246 6.10 8.03 -17.07
N HIS A 247 5.21 7.16 -16.62
CA HIS A 247 5.03 5.74 -16.93
C HIS A 247 4.79 5.39 -18.42
N LEU A 248 4.87 6.34 -19.35
CA LEU A 248 4.72 6.06 -20.78
C LEU A 248 6.01 5.45 -21.35
N TRP A 249 6.09 4.13 -21.24
CA TRP A 249 7.15 3.27 -21.80
C TRP A 249 7.29 3.36 -23.33
N THR A 250 6.38 4.06 -24.01
CA THR A 250 6.37 4.24 -25.47
C THR A 250 7.47 5.18 -25.98
N SER A 251 8.16 5.91 -25.10
CA SER A 251 9.24 6.80 -25.50
C SER A 251 10.62 6.15 -25.27
N PRO A 252 11.45 5.96 -26.33
CA PRO A 252 12.82 5.50 -26.17
C PRO A 252 13.63 6.61 -25.47
N ARG A 253 13.75 6.54 -24.14
CA ARG A 253 14.66 7.44 -23.40
C ARG A 253 16.09 6.95 -23.54
N HIS A 254 16.96 7.86 -23.98
CA HIS A 254 18.40 7.65 -24.03
C HIS A 254 19.12 7.88 -22.69
N LYS A 255 18.46 8.28 -21.59
CA LYS A 255 19.12 8.49 -20.27
C LYS A 255 18.21 8.18 -19.06
N PRO A 256 18.38 7.04 -18.37
CA PRO A 256 17.61 6.67 -17.16
C PRO A 256 18.18 7.27 -15.85
N LYS A 257 18.44 8.59 -15.80
CA LYS A 257 19.07 9.27 -14.64
C LYS A 257 18.70 10.77 -14.56
N GLY A 258 17.41 11.08 -14.57
CA GLY A 258 16.90 12.47 -14.58
C GLY A 258 16.62 13.03 -13.19
N ALA A 259 16.54 14.36 -13.09
CA ALA A 259 15.82 15.04 -12.01
C ALA A 259 14.34 14.61 -12.04
N PHE A 260 13.61 14.76 -10.94
CA PHE A 260 12.20 14.43 -10.84
C PHE A 260 11.36 15.71 -10.79
N THR A 261 10.49 15.92 -11.79
CA THR A 261 9.61 17.10 -11.83
C THR A 261 8.17 16.72 -11.48
N LEU A 262 7.57 17.45 -10.53
CA LEU A 262 6.16 17.31 -10.18
C LEU A 262 5.36 18.50 -10.70
N LEU A 263 4.25 18.22 -11.36
CA LEU A 263 3.35 19.22 -11.95
C LEU A 263 2.06 19.36 -11.14
N SER A 264 1.47 20.54 -11.18
CA SER A 264 0.12 20.82 -10.70
C SER A 264 -0.93 20.01 -11.48
N PRO A 265 -2.16 19.87 -10.96
CA PRO A 265 -3.24 19.18 -11.65
C PRO A 265 -3.40 19.63 -13.11
N SER A 266 -3.60 18.67 -14.02
CA SER A 266 -3.55 18.93 -15.46
C SER A 266 -4.75 19.72 -15.99
N MET A 267 -5.87 19.71 -15.28
CA MET A 267 -7.15 20.27 -15.77
C MET A 267 -7.64 21.49 -14.98
N ASN A 268 -7.15 21.70 -13.76
CA ASN A 268 -7.71 22.67 -12.83
C ASN A 268 -6.62 23.64 -12.36
N THR A 269 -6.96 24.93 -12.31
CA THR A 269 -6.14 25.93 -11.62
C THR A 269 -6.21 25.66 -10.12
N THR A 270 -5.06 25.48 -9.49
CA THR A 270 -4.96 25.38 -8.03
C THR A 270 -5.06 26.77 -7.42
N ARG A 271 -5.89 26.93 -6.40
CA ARG A 271 -6.05 28.18 -5.66
C ARG A 271 -4.95 28.34 -4.61
N PRO A 272 -4.60 29.59 -4.22
CA PRO A 272 -3.78 29.80 -3.04
C PRO A 272 -4.37 29.07 -1.83
N ASP A 273 -3.50 28.50 -0.99
CA ASP A 273 -3.84 27.77 0.23
C ASP A 273 -4.68 26.50 0.01
N GLU A 274 -4.81 26.02 -1.22
CA GLU A 274 -5.39 24.71 -1.54
C GLU A 274 -4.35 23.60 -1.32
N GLU A 275 -4.78 22.52 -0.66
CA GLU A 275 -3.95 21.31 -0.52
C GLU A 275 -3.85 20.59 -1.87
N LEU A 276 -2.63 20.16 -2.19
CA LEU A 276 -2.32 19.40 -3.37
C LEU A 276 -2.07 17.94 -2.97
N TYR A 277 -2.73 17.03 -3.68
CA TYR A 277 -2.73 15.60 -3.38
C TYR A 277 -2.00 14.76 -4.43
N LEU A 278 -1.63 13.55 -4.03
CA LEU A 278 -1.17 12.45 -4.87
C LEU A 278 -2.21 11.33 -4.91
N THR A 279 -2.08 10.42 -5.87
CA THR A 279 -2.77 9.12 -5.80
C THR A 279 -1.71 8.05 -5.61
N TYR A 280 -1.68 7.42 -4.43
CA TYR A 280 -0.70 6.38 -4.09
C TYR A 280 -0.94 5.09 -4.89
N GLY A 281 -2.15 4.90 -5.38
CA GLY A 281 -2.58 3.82 -6.25
C GLY A 281 -4.11 3.70 -6.19
N ALA A 282 -4.68 2.89 -7.09
CA ALA A 282 -6.09 2.48 -7.00
C ALA A 282 -6.21 1.35 -5.97
N HIS A 283 -6.00 1.67 -4.70
CA HIS A 283 -5.93 0.70 -3.61
C HIS A 283 -7.26 0.66 -2.83
N ALA A 284 -7.69 -0.55 -2.49
CA ALA A 284 -8.75 -0.80 -1.51
C ALA A 284 -8.32 -0.37 -0.10
N ASN A 285 -9.27 -0.14 0.81
CA ASN A 285 -8.94 0.27 2.17
C ASN A 285 -8.12 -0.78 2.92
N ARG A 286 -8.29 -2.08 2.62
CA ARG A 286 -7.40 -3.15 3.13
C ARG A 286 -5.93 -2.85 2.86
N THR A 287 -5.59 -2.47 1.63
CA THR A 287 -4.20 -2.15 1.23
C THR A 287 -3.73 -0.85 1.87
N LEU A 288 -4.56 0.19 1.84
CA LEU A 288 -4.21 1.48 2.46
C LEU A 288 -3.95 1.33 3.97
N PHE A 289 -4.76 0.54 4.66
CA PHE A 289 -4.62 0.31 6.09
C PHE A 289 -3.33 -0.44 6.40
N VAL A 290 -3.08 -1.55 5.69
CA VAL A 290 -1.95 -2.43 5.95
C VAL A 290 -0.62 -1.78 5.55
N GLU A 291 -0.55 -1.17 4.36
CA GLU A 291 0.70 -0.66 3.80
C GLU A 291 0.98 0.81 4.21
N TYR A 292 -0.05 1.62 4.48
CA TYR A 292 0.09 3.06 4.76
C TYR A 292 -0.44 3.51 6.13
N GLY A 293 -1.24 2.68 6.83
CA GLY A 293 -1.79 3.01 8.14
C GLY A 293 -2.95 4.00 8.13
N PHE A 294 -3.70 4.10 7.03
CA PHE A 294 -4.94 4.90 6.97
C PHE A 294 -5.96 4.23 6.04
N VAL A 295 -7.20 4.71 6.05
CA VAL A 295 -8.25 4.29 5.11
C VAL A 295 -8.92 5.51 4.48
N ASN A 296 -9.52 5.35 3.30
CA ASN A 296 -10.46 6.31 2.76
C ASN A 296 -11.79 6.21 3.50
N GLU A 297 -12.48 7.34 3.64
CA GLU A 297 -13.87 7.33 4.08
C GLU A 297 -14.73 6.59 3.05
N ILE A 298 -15.58 5.68 3.53
CA ILE A 298 -16.52 4.93 2.70
C ILE A 298 -17.94 5.24 3.12
N SER A 299 -18.79 5.39 2.11
CA SER A 299 -20.25 5.37 2.23
C SER A 299 -20.84 4.84 0.93
N ASN A 300 -22.10 4.41 0.95
CA ASN A 300 -22.79 3.99 -0.27
C ASN A 300 -22.82 5.11 -1.32
N GLU A 301 -22.93 6.37 -0.90
CA GLU A 301 -22.90 7.53 -1.79
C GLU A 301 -21.53 7.70 -2.46
N LEU A 302 -20.44 7.67 -1.68
CA LEU A 302 -19.08 7.82 -2.21
C LEU A 302 -18.71 6.67 -3.16
N LEU A 303 -19.10 5.45 -2.81
CA LEU A 303 -18.91 4.26 -3.63
C LEU A 303 -19.71 4.35 -4.94
N SER A 304 -20.97 4.80 -4.87
CA SER A 304 -21.85 4.94 -6.05
C SER A 304 -21.39 6.05 -7.00
N LEU A 305 -20.78 7.11 -6.48
CA LEU A 305 -20.18 8.18 -7.28
C LEU A 305 -18.84 7.78 -7.90
N GLY A 306 -18.29 6.62 -7.54
CA GLY A 306 -16.93 6.21 -7.90
C GLY A 306 -15.86 7.13 -7.33
N GLU A 307 -16.17 7.88 -6.26
CA GLU A 307 -15.21 8.72 -5.57
C GLU A 307 -14.20 7.90 -4.76
N VAL A 308 -14.57 6.69 -4.37
CA VAL A 308 -13.68 5.73 -3.69
C VAL A 308 -13.88 4.35 -4.31
N SER A 309 -12.80 3.55 -4.32
CA SER A 309 -12.89 2.15 -4.73
C SER A 309 -13.42 1.32 -3.57
N GLY A 310 -14.37 0.42 -3.83
CA GLY A 310 -14.80 -0.58 -2.87
C GLY A 310 -14.41 -1.96 -3.36
N GLU A 311 -13.66 -2.70 -2.55
CA GLU A 311 -13.22 -4.06 -2.82
C GLU A 311 -13.41 -4.95 -1.59
N ILE A 312 -13.83 -6.19 -1.81
CA ILE A 312 -13.75 -7.25 -0.80
C ILE A 312 -12.83 -8.38 -1.27
N ASP A 313 -12.00 -8.87 -0.37
CA ASP A 313 -11.19 -10.08 -0.56
C ASP A 313 -11.99 -11.32 -0.18
N LEU A 314 -12.08 -12.28 -1.10
CA LEU A 314 -12.83 -13.52 -0.91
C LEU A 314 -11.91 -14.74 -0.83
N GLN A 315 -10.61 -14.54 -0.59
CA GLN A 315 -9.61 -15.60 -0.62
C GLN A 315 -9.99 -16.76 0.30
N THR A 316 -10.19 -16.50 1.60
CA THR A 316 -10.48 -17.53 2.60
C THR A 316 -11.73 -18.33 2.26
N SER A 317 -12.80 -17.64 1.85
CA SER A 317 -14.08 -18.27 1.53
C SER A 317 -13.99 -19.16 0.28
N VAL A 318 -13.22 -18.75 -0.73
CA VAL A 318 -13.01 -19.55 -1.94
C VAL A 318 -12.03 -20.71 -1.68
N GLU A 319 -10.95 -20.50 -0.92
CA GLU A 319 -10.02 -21.60 -0.55
C GLU A 319 -10.74 -22.71 0.20
N ALA A 320 -11.61 -22.36 1.15
CA ALA A 320 -12.42 -23.31 1.90
C ALA A 320 -13.32 -24.18 0.99
N LEU A 321 -13.82 -23.62 -0.13
CA LEU A 321 -14.58 -24.42 -1.11
C LEU A 321 -13.71 -25.51 -1.74
N PHE A 322 -12.52 -25.15 -2.21
CA PHE A 322 -11.60 -26.11 -2.83
C PHE A 322 -11.13 -27.14 -1.81
N GLU A 323 -10.79 -26.75 -0.58
CA GLU A 323 -10.39 -27.67 0.49
C GLU A 323 -11.48 -28.69 0.82
N ALA A 324 -12.75 -28.27 0.85
CA ALA A 324 -13.89 -29.16 1.08
C ALA A 324 -14.05 -30.25 0.01
N ARG A 325 -13.41 -30.11 -1.16
CA ARG A 325 -13.41 -31.11 -2.25
C ARG A 325 -12.26 -32.12 -2.15
N GLY A 326 -11.41 -32.06 -1.12
CA GLY A 326 -10.36 -33.04 -0.86
C GLY A 326 -9.35 -33.19 -2.00
N GLU A 327 -9.16 -34.41 -2.49
CA GLU A 327 -8.21 -34.73 -3.57
C GLU A 327 -8.55 -33.98 -4.86
N LEU A 328 -9.83 -33.97 -5.25
CA LEU A 328 -10.27 -33.22 -6.44
C LEU A 328 -10.05 -31.72 -6.26
N GLY A 329 -10.30 -31.19 -5.07
CA GLY A 329 -10.03 -29.81 -4.69
C GLY A 329 -8.58 -29.41 -4.85
N THR A 330 -7.68 -30.25 -4.35
CA THR A 330 -6.23 -30.09 -4.49
C THR A 330 -5.81 -30.07 -5.95
N TRP A 331 -6.36 -30.98 -6.76
CA TRP A 331 -6.08 -31.01 -8.19
C TRP A 331 -6.60 -29.76 -8.93
N MET A 332 -7.81 -29.26 -8.59
CA MET A 332 -8.33 -28.01 -9.15
C MET A 332 -7.46 -26.81 -8.76
N LYS A 333 -6.95 -26.78 -7.53
CA LYS A 333 -6.00 -25.76 -7.06
C LYS A 333 -4.73 -25.74 -7.90
N GLU A 334 -4.11 -26.89 -8.14
CA GLU A 334 -2.91 -26.96 -8.99
C GLU A 334 -3.23 -26.57 -10.44
N THR A 335 -4.38 -26.99 -10.98
CA THR A 335 -4.84 -26.56 -12.32
C THR A 335 -4.95 -25.03 -12.41
N LEU A 336 -5.52 -24.37 -11.40
CA LEU A 336 -5.61 -22.90 -11.36
C LEU A 336 -4.23 -22.25 -11.22
N LYS A 337 -3.28 -22.86 -10.50
CA LYS A 337 -1.91 -22.33 -10.41
C LYS A 337 -1.18 -22.42 -11.75
N ASP A 338 -1.30 -23.55 -12.43
CA ASP A 338 -0.66 -23.79 -13.74
C ASP A 338 -1.15 -22.79 -14.80
N GLU A 339 -2.46 -22.47 -14.76
CA GLU A 339 -3.07 -21.47 -15.65
C GLU A 339 -2.94 -20.03 -15.10
N GLY A 340 -2.33 -19.84 -13.92
CA GLY A 340 -2.08 -18.53 -13.33
C GLY A 340 -3.29 -17.85 -12.68
N TYR A 341 -4.40 -18.55 -12.42
CA TYR A 341 -5.66 -18.06 -11.84
C TYR A 341 -5.91 -18.42 -10.37
N TRP A 342 -4.95 -19.03 -9.67
CA TRP A 342 -5.07 -19.30 -8.23
C TRP A 342 -4.87 -18.03 -7.38
N GLY A 343 -5.81 -17.75 -6.47
CA GLY A 343 -5.80 -16.61 -5.54
C GLY A 343 -6.12 -15.27 -6.18
N ASP A 344 -6.07 -14.20 -5.38
CA ASP A 344 -6.44 -12.82 -5.79
C ASP A 344 -7.90 -12.76 -6.28
N TRP A 345 -8.78 -13.38 -5.50
CA TRP A 345 -10.21 -13.43 -5.75
C TRP A 345 -10.90 -12.31 -4.97
N THR A 346 -11.45 -11.37 -5.72
CA THR A 346 -12.06 -10.16 -5.18
C THR A 346 -13.43 -9.92 -5.81
N ALA A 347 -14.23 -9.09 -5.16
CA ALA A 347 -15.39 -8.46 -5.77
C ALA A 347 -15.30 -6.94 -5.58
N HIS A 348 -15.87 -6.19 -6.53
CA HIS A 348 -15.73 -4.75 -6.61
C HIS A 348 -17.11 -4.08 -6.66
N PHE A 349 -17.26 -2.96 -5.96
CA PHE A 349 -18.50 -2.17 -5.98
C PHE A 349 -18.69 -1.44 -7.32
N ALA A 350 -17.59 -0.99 -7.92
CA ALA A 350 -17.58 -0.14 -9.11
C ALA A 350 -16.55 -0.62 -10.16
N PRO A 351 -16.77 -0.39 -11.46
CA PRO A 351 -17.97 0.23 -12.06
C PRO A 351 -19.25 -0.56 -11.76
N SER A 352 -20.39 0.14 -11.70
CA SER A 352 -21.70 -0.47 -11.51
C SER A 352 -22.12 -1.22 -12.79
N PRO A 353 -22.72 -2.41 -12.70
CA PRO A 353 -23.08 -3.11 -11.46
C PRO A 353 -21.85 -3.70 -10.73
N ALA A 354 -21.97 -3.88 -9.41
CA ALA A 354 -20.93 -4.55 -8.62
C ALA A 354 -20.63 -5.93 -9.23
N HIS A 355 -19.35 -6.25 -9.41
CA HIS A 355 -18.91 -7.38 -10.23
C HIS A 355 -17.74 -8.14 -9.57
N PRO A 356 -17.64 -9.47 -9.80
CA PRO A 356 -16.52 -10.27 -9.33
C PRO A 356 -15.29 -10.03 -10.21
N SER A 357 -14.09 -10.28 -9.67
CA SER A 357 -12.89 -10.30 -10.49
C SER A 357 -12.92 -11.47 -11.48
N TYR A 358 -12.29 -11.31 -12.64
CA TYR A 358 -12.21 -12.38 -13.64
C TYR A 358 -11.58 -13.67 -13.09
N ARG A 359 -10.63 -13.54 -12.15
CA ARG A 359 -10.00 -14.66 -11.45
C ARG A 359 -11.02 -15.44 -10.62
N LEU A 360 -11.93 -14.73 -9.94
CA LEU A 360 -12.99 -15.34 -9.15
C LEU A 360 -14.01 -16.08 -10.03
N ILE A 361 -14.43 -15.47 -11.15
CA ILE A 361 -15.30 -16.14 -12.13
C ILE A 361 -14.64 -17.43 -12.63
N THR A 362 -13.37 -17.34 -13.02
CA THR A 362 -12.59 -18.48 -13.53
C THR A 362 -12.51 -19.63 -12.53
N ALA A 363 -12.23 -19.32 -11.26
CA ALA A 363 -12.14 -20.32 -10.20
C ALA A 363 -13.49 -20.97 -9.91
N LEU A 364 -14.57 -20.20 -9.80
CA LEU A 364 -15.90 -20.76 -9.51
C LEU A 364 -16.46 -21.55 -10.71
N ARG A 365 -16.18 -21.13 -11.95
CA ARG A 365 -16.50 -21.92 -13.16
C ARG A 365 -15.82 -23.29 -13.13
N LEU A 366 -14.53 -23.35 -12.76
CA LEU A 366 -13.81 -24.63 -12.61
C LEU A 366 -14.41 -25.47 -11.48
N PHE A 367 -14.70 -24.86 -10.33
CA PHE A 367 -15.27 -25.55 -9.18
C PHE A 367 -16.57 -26.27 -9.53
N HIS A 368 -17.42 -25.63 -10.34
CA HIS A 368 -18.72 -26.14 -10.80
C HIS A 368 -18.67 -26.92 -12.12
N LEU A 369 -17.47 -27.18 -12.66
CA LEU A 369 -17.31 -28.11 -13.78
C LEU A 369 -17.58 -29.56 -13.33
N PHE A 370 -17.40 -29.83 -12.04
CA PHE A 370 -17.52 -31.15 -11.44
C PHE A 370 -18.68 -31.21 -10.44
N PRO A 371 -19.62 -32.18 -10.55
CA PRO A 371 -20.69 -32.36 -9.59
C PRO A 371 -20.17 -32.49 -8.15
N ILE A 372 -20.93 -31.97 -7.18
CA ILE A 372 -20.55 -31.99 -5.76
C ILE A 372 -20.29 -33.42 -5.25
N SER A 373 -20.98 -34.42 -5.80
CA SER A 373 -20.80 -35.84 -5.45
C SER A 373 -19.48 -36.45 -5.94
N MET A 374 -18.77 -35.80 -6.87
CA MET A 374 -17.51 -36.30 -7.39
C MET A 374 -16.35 -35.94 -6.45
N ALA A 375 -15.68 -36.99 -5.94
CA ALA A 375 -14.57 -36.85 -4.98
C ALA A 375 -13.18 -37.14 -5.58
N ARG A 376 -13.10 -37.71 -6.79
CA ARG A 376 -11.85 -38.13 -7.44
C ARG A 376 -11.63 -37.38 -8.75
N VAL A 377 -10.37 -37.21 -9.12
CA VAL A 377 -9.97 -36.65 -10.42
C VAL A 377 -10.47 -37.55 -11.55
N PRO A 378 -11.08 -37.01 -12.62
CA PRO A 378 -11.52 -37.80 -13.77
C PRO A 378 -10.33 -38.47 -14.48
N PRO A 379 -10.53 -39.67 -15.08
CA PRO A 379 -9.45 -40.39 -15.76
C PRO A 379 -8.94 -39.69 -17.03
N MET A 380 -9.72 -38.79 -17.64
CA MET A 380 -9.34 -37.98 -18.79
C MET A 380 -9.58 -36.49 -18.49
N PRO A 381 -8.68 -35.84 -17.73
CA PRO A 381 -8.92 -34.49 -17.23
C PRO A 381 -8.99 -33.43 -18.35
N ASP A 382 -8.16 -33.56 -19.38
CA ASP A 382 -8.08 -32.56 -20.46
C ASP A 382 -9.37 -32.42 -21.26
N ASP A 383 -10.05 -33.53 -21.54
CA ASP A 383 -11.33 -33.52 -22.25
C ASP A 383 -12.42 -32.82 -21.43
N VAL A 384 -12.42 -33.04 -20.11
CA VAL A 384 -13.39 -32.43 -19.20
C VAL A 384 -13.10 -30.95 -19.00
N LEU A 385 -11.82 -30.56 -18.92
CA LEU A 385 -11.40 -29.17 -18.77
C LEU A 385 -11.60 -28.33 -20.05
N LYS A 386 -11.71 -28.96 -21.22
CA LYS A 386 -11.76 -28.27 -22.50
C LYS A 386 -12.77 -27.11 -22.54
N PRO A 387 -14.05 -27.26 -22.13
CA PRO A 387 -15.00 -26.15 -22.16
C PRO A 387 -14.58 -24.99 -21.26
N TRP A 388 -13.95 -25.27 -20.11
CA TRP A 388 -13.43 -24.24 -19.21
C TRP A 388 -12.19 -23.54 -19.81
N LYS A 389 -11.22 -24.29 -20.35
CA LYS A 389 -10.05 -23.72 -21.03
C LYS A 389 -10.43 -22.87 -22.24
N ASP A 390 -11.43 -23.31 -23.01
CA ASP A 390 -11.98 -22.56 -24.15
C ASP A 390 -12.52 -21.17 -23.68
N THR A 391 -12.98 -21.01 -22.42
CA THR A 391 -13.37 -19.68 -21.88
C THR A 391 -12.19 -18.77 -21.55
N LEU A 392 -11.06 -19.34 -21.10
CA LEU A 392 -9.84 -18.57 -20.81
C LEU A 392 -9.21 -18.01 -22.09
N LEU A 393 -9.30 -18.80 -23.17
CA LEU A 393 -8.79 -18.44 -24.49
C LEU A 393 -9.75 -17.55 -25.29
N GLY A 394 -10.90 -17.17 -24.72
CA GLY A 394 -11.94 -16.39 -25.42
C GLY A 394 -12.59 -17.11 -26.59
N GLN A 395 -12.44 -18.45 -26.70
CA GLN A 395 -13.07 -19.26 -27.74
C GLN A 395 -14.55 -19.53 -27.42
N ARG A 396 -14.92 -19.41 -26.15
CA ARG A 396 -16.29 -19.47 -25.65
C ARG A 396 -16.50 -18.40 -24.58
N GLU A 397 -17.72 -17.90 -24.48
CA GLU A 397 -18.10 -16.92 -23.47
C GLU A 397 -18.35 -17.56 -22.09
N ARG A 398 -18.94 -18.75 -22.10
CA ARG A 398 -19.35 -19.51 -20.90
C ARG A 398 -19.13 -21.00 -21.06
N VAL A 399 -19.04 -21.71 -19.94
CA VAL A 399 -18.91 -23.18 -19.91
C VAL A 399 -20.24 -23.83 -20.33
N SER A 400 -21.32 -23.50 -19.62
CA SER A 400 -22.71 -23.90 -19.91
C SER A 400 -23.68 -23.05 -19.08
N ASP A 401 -24.96 -22.99 -19.46
CA ASP A 401 -25.98 -22.23 -18.70
C ASP A 401 -26.13 -22.73 -17.25
N GLU A 402 -26.03 -24.04 -17.05
CA GLU A 402 -26.08 -24.65 -15.72
C GLU A 402 -24.85 -24.25 -14.88
N ASN A 403 -23.65 -24.29 -15.47
CA ASN A 403 -22.44 -23.87 -14.77
C ASN A 403 -22.51 -22.38 -14.39
N GLU A 404 -23.01 -21.52 -15.28
CA GLU A 404 -23.20 -20.10 -15.00
C GLU A 404 -24.13 -19.86 -13.81
N LYS A 405 -25.24 -20.61 -13.74
CA LYS A 405 -26.18 -20.54 -12.63
C LYS A 405 -25.58 -21.03 -11.31
N GLU A 406 -24.86 -22.15 -11.32
CA GLU A 406 -24.30 -22.75 -10.11
C GLU A 406 -23.18 -21.89 -9.51
N TRP A 407 -22.29 -21.35 -10.35
CA TRP A 407 -21.21 -20.48 -9.86
C TRP A 407 -21.75 -19.15 -9.32
N LYS A 408 -22.74 -18.55 -9.99
CA LYS A 408 -23.43 -17.35 -9.49
C LYS A 408 -24.15 -17.63 -8.16
N THR A 409 -24.79 -18.81 -8.01
CA THR A 409 -25.44 -19.22 -6.76
C THR A 409 -24.44 -19.35 -5.61
N THR A 410 -23.25 -19.89 -5.88
CA THR A 410 -22.18 -19.98 -4.88
C THR A 410 -21.62 -18.62 -4.51
N LEU A 411 -21.43 -17.73 -5.50
CA LEU A 411 -21.01 -16.36 -5.26
C LEU A 411 -22.02 -15.62 -4.37
N LEU A 412 -23.32 -15.75 -4.65
CA LEU A 412 -24.38 -15.15 -3.85
C LEU A 412 -24.27 -15.59 -2.38
N ARG A 413 -24.12 -16.89 -2.13
CA ARG A 413 -23.97 -17.42 -0.77
C ARG A 413 -22.75 -16.86 -0.07
N ILE A 414 -21.59 -16.82 -0.75
CA ILE A 414 -20.36 -16.22 -0.20
C ILE A 414 -20.67 -14.78 0.20
N CYS A 415 -21.20 -13.96 -0.69
CA CYS A 415 -21.47 -12.54 -0.41
C CYS A 415 -22.48 -12.35 0.75
N GLU A 416 -23.51 -13.18 0.86
CA GLU A 416 -24.46 -13.14 1.99
C GLU A 416 -23.78 -13.50 3.33
N ASP A 417 -22.90 -14.48 3.33
CA ASP A 417 -22.13 -14.89 4.51
C ASP A 417 -21.14 -13.78 4.94
N GLU A 418 -20.44 -13.17 3.98
CA GLU A 418 -19.51 -12.06 4.20
C GLU A 418 -20.23 -10.82 4.77
N ALA A 419 -21.36 -10.42 4.18
CA ALA A 419 -22.16 -9.29 4.67
C ALA A 419 -22.72 -9.55 6.09
N THR A 420 -23.15 -10.79 6.35
CA THR A 420 -23.60 -11.21 7.68
C THR A 420 -22.46 -11.16 8.70
N ARG A 421 -21.26 -11.62 8.33
CA ARG A 421 -20.07 -11.58 9.18
C ARG A 421 -19.70 -10.14 9.53
N ALA A 422 -19.62 -9.26 8.53
CA ALA A 422 -19.31 -7.85 8.73
C ALA A 422 -20.31 -7.16 9.68
N THR A 423 -21.62 -7.41 9.48
CA THR A 423 -22.67 -6.89 10.37
C THR A 423 -22.47 -7.33 11.83
N ARG A 424 -22.20 -8.62 12.06
CA ARG A 424 -21.95 -9.15 13.41
C ARG A 424 -20.68 -8.57 14.03
N ALA A 425 -19.63 -8.42 13.24
CA ALA A 425 -18.37 -7.84 13.69
C ALA A 425 -18.54 -6.38 14.11
N MET A 426 -19.21 -5.56 13.30
CA MET A 426 -19.51 -4.16 13.64
C MET A 426 -20.38 -4.04 14.90
N ALA A 427 -21.41 -4.88 15.07
CA ALA A 427 -22.24 -4.90 16.28
C ALA A 427 -21.39 -5.22 17.52
N LYS A 428 -20.59 -6.28 17.47
CA LYS A 428 -19.67 -6.66 18.56
C LYS A 428 -18.66 -5.54 18.84
N PHE A 429 -18.12 -4.90 17.81
CA PHE A 429 -17.15 -3.82 17.93
C PHE A 429 -17.77 -2.59 18.61
N SER A 430 -19.04 -2.27 18.31
CA SER A 430 -19.77 -1.16 18.94
C SER A 430 -20.08 -1.40 20.44
N GLU A 431 -20.29 -2.65 20.84
CA GLU A 431 -20.55 -3.05 22.23
C GLU A 431 -19.31 -2.97 23.12
N HIS A 432 -18.10 -3.00 22.55
CA HIS A 432 -16.88 -2.88 23.32
C HIS A 432 -16.67 -1.42 23.78
N SER A 433 -16.72 -1.20 25.10
CA SER A 433 -16.36 0.07 25.72
C SER A 433 -14.84 0.26 25.68
N PHE A 434 -14.35 0.74 24.53
CA PHE A 434 -12.94 1.08 24.35
C PHE A 434 -12.52 2.34 25.11
N GLU A 435 -13.49 3.18 25.49
CA GLU A 435 -13.29 4.46 26.18
C GLU A 435 -12.65 4.33 27.57
N LEU A 436 -12.70 3.14 28.18
CA LEU A 436 -12.11 2.88 29.49
C LEU A 436 -10.64 2.40 29.43
N HIS A 437 -10.13 2.00 28.26
CA HIS A 437 -8.85 1.27 28.15
C HIS A 437 -7.81 1.94 27.25
N ALA A 438 -8.22 2.74 26.26
CA ALA A 438 -7.30 3.35 25.31
C ALA A 438 -6.67 4.66 25.80
N GLN A 439 -5.35 4.77 25.76
CA GLN A 439 -4.62 5.96 26.21
C GLN A 439 -3.95 6.73 25.07
N ALA A 440 -3.75 6.09 23.92
CA ALA A 440 -3.05 6.69 22.79
C ALA A 440 -3.90 7.69 21.98
N ILE A 441 -3.28 8.80 21.57
CA ILE A 441 -3.92 9.87 20.79
C ILE A 441 -4.42 9.39 19.43
N TRP A 442 -3.72 8.43 18.82
CA TRP A 442 -4.08 7.86 17.52
C TRP A 442 -5.24 6.86 17.58
N PHE A 443 -5.57 6.35 18.78
CA PHE A 443 -6.50 5.23 18.93
C PHE A 443 -7.91 5.51 18.37
N PRO A 444 -8.56 6.67 18.63
CA PRO A 444 -9.90 6.94 18.10
C PRO A 444 -9.96 6.92 16.56
N GLN A 445 -8.93 7.44 15.90
CA GLN A 445 -8.84 7.46 14.44
C GLN A 445 -8.62 6.05 13.87
N MET A 446 -7.77 5.26 14.50
CA MET A 446 -7.53 3.88 14.08
C MET A 446 -8.71 2.97 14.37
N ARG A 447 -9.44 3.19 15.46
CA ARG A 447 -10.74 2.56 15.71
C ARG A 447 -11.71 2.84 14.57
N ARG A 448 -11.88 4.10 14.16
CA ARG A 448 -12.74 4.45 13.02
C ARG A 448 -12.26 3.79 11.73
N SER A 449 -10.95 3.67 11.55
CA SER A 449 -10.37 2.96 10.39
C SER A 449 -10.76 1.48 10.36
N VAL A 450 -10.76 0.80 11.51
CA VAL A 450 -11.23 -0.60 11.62
C VAL A 450 -12.73 -0.72 11.32
N GLU A 451 -13.56 0.23 11.79
CA GLU A 451 -14.99 0.26 11.45
C GLU A 451 -15.20 0.41 9.94
N MET A 452 -14.47 1.33 9.29
CA MET A 452 -14.55 1.57 7.85
C MET A 452 -14.16 0.35 7.02
N LEU A 453 -13.21 -0.47 7.47
CA LEU A 453 -12.87 -1.73 6.79
C LEU A 453 -14.05 -2.71 6.79
N TRP A 454 -14.79 -2.81 7.90
CA TRP A 454 -15.99 -3.64 7.97
C TRP A 454 -17.16 -3.05 7.18
N GLU A 455 -17.30 -1.72 7.17
CA GLU A 455 -18.29 -1.02 6.34
C GLU A 455 -18.04 -1.30 4.85
N GLU A 456 -16.77 -1.28 4.40
CA GLU A 456 -16.39 -1.66 3.03
C GLU A 456 -16.79 -3.10 2.69
N GLU A 457 -16.39 -4.09 3.52
CA GLU A 457 -16.75 -5.50 3.28
C GLU A 457 -18.27 -5.67 3.18
N PHE A 458 -19.03 -5.03 4.08
CA PHE A 458 -20.49 -5.09 4.07
C PHE A 458 -21.09 -4.48 2.79
N CYS A 459 -20.68 -3.26 2.42
CA CYS A 459 -21.21 -2.55 1.26
C CYS A 459 -20.93 -3.32 -0.04
N VAL A 460 -19.68 -3.77 -0.24
CA VAL A 460 -19.28 -4.47 -1.47
C VAL A 460 -19.97 -5.83 -1.57
N ALA A 461 -19.99 -6.61 -0.47
CA ALA A 461 -20.65 -7.91 -0.47
C ALA A 461 -22.16 -7.80 -0.71
N SER A 462 -22.82 -6.81 -0.08
CA SER A 462 -24.26 -6.56 -0.28
C SER A 462 -24.58 -6.17 -1.72
N ALA A 463 -23.79 -5.27 -2.32
CA ALA A 463 -23.96 -4.85 -3.70
C ALA A 463 -23.72 -6.01 -4.68
N MET A 464 -22.68 -6.83 -4.45
CA MET A 464 -22.41 -8.01 -5.26
C MET A 464 -23.56 -9.03 -5.18
N ALA A 465 -24.09 -9.29 -3.98
CA ALA A 465 -25.26 -10.14 -3.80
C ALA A 465 -26.49 -9.60 -4.56
N GLU A 466 -26.70 -8.28 -4.56
CA GLU A 466 -27.77 -7.66 -5.32
C GLU A 466 -27.59 -7.82 -6.83
N SER A 467 -26.40 -7.58 -7.38
CA SER A 467 -26.10 -7.80 -8.80
C SER A 467 -26.39 -9.24 -9.22
N VAL A 468 -26.01 -10.22 -8.40
CA VAL A 468 -26.29 -11.64 -8.69
C VAL A 468 -27.81 -11.91 -8.68
N ARG A 469 -28.56 -11.37 -7.71
CA ARG A 469 -30.03 -11.54 -7.65
C ARG A 469 -30.76 -10.89 -8.82
N LYS A 470 -30.23 -9.76 -9.33
CA LYS A 470 -30.73 -9.12 -10.56
C LYS A 470 -30.34 -9.86 -11.84
N ASN A 471 -29.53 -10.90 -11.72
CA ASN A 471 -28.97 -11.65 -12.84
C ASN A 471 -28.23 -10.72 -13.83
N GLU A 472 -27.45 -9.79 -13.28
CA GLU A 472 -26.55 -8.97 -14.08
C GLU A 472 -25.54 -9.86 -14.82
N ASP A 473 -25.11 -9.37 -15.99
CA ASP A 473 -24.03 -9.98 -16.78
C ASP A 473 -22.69 -9.38 -16.33
N PHE A 474 -21.67 -10.24 -16.21
CA PHE A 474 -20.35 -9.92 -15.66
C PHE A 474 -19.23 -10.26 -16.63
#